data_AF-A0A1C5SC02-F1
#
_entry.id   AF-A0A1C5SC02-F1
#
_cell.length_a   1.000
_cell.length_b   1.000
_cell.length_c   1.000
_cell.angle_alpha   90.00
_cell.angle_beta   90.00
_cell.angle_gamma   90.00
#
_symmetry.space_group_name_H-M   'P 1'
#
loop_
_entity.id
_entity.type
_entity.pdbx_description
1 polymer ?
#
loop_
_entity_poly.entity_id
_entity_poly.type
_entity_poly.pdbx_seq_one_letter_code
_entity_poly.pdbx_strand_id
1 'polypeptide(L)'
;MSKKQIKKIIFMGVGCALLLIVGTIYSLLYNDGRWVKNMDMSEYVFSYKDIPMLVIGALIALYATYIVIICFKNVFSKNSREKRYSRTISPYWGFCGMFGFLGFGGFWTYYKFGEIFPFAFFIFFGFFSFFFEGKLSHILEDELFQENKRKAQLEAYKIGFKLLFVVIWLMAIGMFSRNVEWCAIFMLISVSLIYALVLFLSNYLLYRYEKRE
;
A
#
# COMPACT_ATOMS: atom_id res chain seq x y z
N MET A 1 -13.73 15.63 -1.69
CA MET A 1 -14.39 15.53 -3.00
C MET A 1 -15.86 15.93 -2.93
N SER A 2 -16.31 16.88 -3.76
CA SER A 2 -17.70 17.35 -3.78
C SER A 2 -18.61 16.44 -4.64
N LYS A 3 -19.90 16.32 -4.30
CA LYS A 3 -20.90 15.55 -5.09
C LYS A 3 -20.92 15.97 -6.57
N LYS A 4 -20.69 17.25 -6.87
CA LYS A 4 -20.60 17.76 -8.26
C LYS A 4 -19.37 17.22 -9.00
N GLN A 5 -18.22 17.13 -8.32
CA GLN A 5 -16.99 16.58 -8.91
C GLN A 5 -17.12 15.09 -9.19
N ILE A 6 -17.75 14.33 -8.28
CA ILE A 6 -18.00 12.90 -8.46
C ILE A 6 -18.89 12.65 -9.69
N LYS A 7 -20.00 13.39 -9.84
CA LYS A 7 -20.86 13.31 -11.03
C LYS A 7 -20.11 13.61 -12.32
N LYS A 8 -19.22 14.63 -12.31
CA LYS A 8 -18.38 14.98 -13.48
C LYS A 8 -17.44 13.84 -13.86
N ILE A 9 -16.78 13.21 -12.89
CA ILE A 9 -15.89 12.06 -13.14
C ILE A 9 -16.69 10.91 -13.73
N ILE A 10 -17.82 10.54 -13.14
CA ILE A 10 -18.67 9.46 -13.66
C ILE A 10 -19.06 9.75 -15.12
N PHE A 11 -19.49 10.97 -15.42
CA PHE A 11 -19.86 11.37 -16.78
C PHE A 11 -18.70 11.25 -17.78
N MET A 12 -17.50 11.73 -17.42
CA MET A 12 -16.30 11.57 -18.26
C MET A 12 -15.90 10.10 -18.43
N GLY A 13 -16.06 9.28 -17.40
CA GLY A 13 -15.82 7.83 -17.47
C GLY A 13 -16.77 7.12 -18.42
N VAL A 14 -18.07 7.45 -18.39
CA VAL A 14 -19.05 6.94 -19.37
C VAL A 14 -18.67 7.37 -20.79
N GLY A 15 -18.23 8.61 -20.98
CA GLY A 15 -17.72 9.07 -22.28
C GLY A 15 -16.52 8.28 -22.78
N CYS A 16 -15.55 7.98 -21.91
CA CYS A 16 -14.39 7.16 -22.27
C CYS A 16 -14.78 5.73 -22.66
N ALA A 17 -15.75 5.13 -21.96
CA ALA A 17 -16.25 3.80 -22.29
C ALA A 17 -16.94 3.77 -23.66
N LEU A 18 -17.75 4.79 -23.98
CA LEU A 18 -18.36 4.92 -25.30
C LEU A 18 -17.32 5.11 -26.41
N LEU A 19 -16.29 5.93 -26.18
CA LEU A 19 -15.19 6.11 -27.13
C LEU A 19 -14.43 4.80 -27.36
N LEU A 20 -14.21 3.99 -26.33
CA LEU A 20 -13.62 2.66 -26.49
C LEU A 20 -14.47 1.76 -27.38
N ILE A 21 -15.78 1.70 -27.16
CA ILE A 21 -16.69 0.87 -27.97
C ILE A 21 -16.66 1.32 -29.44
N VAL A 22 -16.67 2.64 -29.69
CA VAL A 22 -16.59 3.17 -31.05
C VAL A 22 -15.22 2.85 -31.68
N GLY A 23 -14.13 3.00 -30.91
CA GLY A 23 -12.78 2.69 -31.36
C GLY A 23 -12.58 1.21 -31.70
N THR A 24 -13.14 0.30 -30.89
CA THR A 24 -13.06 -1.14 -31.14
C THR A 24 -13.86 -1.53 -32.38
N ILE A 25 -15.08 -0.99 -32.57
CA ILE A 25 -15.88 -1.22 -33.78
C ILE A 25 -15.14 -0.70 -35.01
N TYR A 26 -14.60 0.52 -34.95
CA TYR A 26 -13.82 1.08 -36.05
C TYR A 26 -12.59 0.23 -36.38
N SER A 27 -11.85 -0.21 -35.37
CA SER A 27 -10.67 -1.05 -35.55
C SER A 27 -11.02 -2.37 -36.23
N LEU A 28 -12.10 -3.04 -35.78
CA LEU A 28 -12.53 -4.32 -36.35
C LEU A 28 -13.03 -4.21 -37.79
N LEU A 29 -13.73 -3.13 -38.14
CA LEU A 29 -14.33 -2.95 -39.46
C LEU A 29 -13.35 -2.40 -40.49
N TYR A 30 -12.46 -1.49 -40.09
CA TYR A 30 -11.67 -0.69 -41.03
C TYR A 30 -10.15 -0.88 -40.89
N ASN A 31 -9.67 -1.37 -39.74
CA ASN A 31 -8.25 -1.51 -39.41
C ASN A 31 -7.86 -2.96 -39.06
N ASP A 32 -8.56 -3.95 -39.64
CA ASP A 32 -8.31 -5.39 -39.48
C ASP A 32 -8.33 -5.94 -38.03
N GLY A 33 -8.79 -5.12 -37.08
CA GLY A 33 -8.76 -5.40 -35.64
C GLY A 33 -7.42 -5.09 -34.97
N ARG A 34 -6.53 -4.31 -35.61
CA ARG A 34 -5.28 -3.87 -35.01
C ARG A 34 -5.53 -3.12 -33.69
N TRP A 35 -4.68 -3.33 -32.70
CA TRP A 35 -4.82 -2.82 -31.31
C TRP A 35 -5.98 -3.42 -30.48
N VAL A 36 -6.82 -4.28 -31.06
CA VAL A 36 -7.86 -5.04 -30.35
C VAL A 36 -7.50 -6.52 -30.29
N LYS A 37 -7.05 -7.08 -31.42
CA LYS A 37 -6.54 -8.44 -31.51
C LYS A 37 -5.08 -8.50 -31.08
N ASN A 38 -4.64 -9.70 -30.69
CA ASN A 38 -3.23 -9.97 -30.43
C ASN A 38 -2.42 -9.70 -31.71
N MET A 39 -1.44 -8.81 -31.61
CA MET A 39 -0.53 -8.47 -32.70
C MET A 39 0.90 -8.70 -32.25
N ASP A 40 1.74 -9.14 -33.18
CA ASP A 40 3.18 -9.13 -32.98
C ASP A 40 3.70 -7.69 -33.16
N MET A 41 4.32 -7.15 -32.12
CA MET A 41 4.86 -5.80 -32.12
C MET A 41 6.17 -5.70 -32.91
N SER A 42 6.85 -6.82 -33.15
CA SER A 42 8.11 -6.85 -33.92
C SER A 42 7.90 -6.60 -35.41
N GLU A 43 6.73 -6.96 -35.94
CA GLU A 43 6.33 -6.76 -37.34
C GLU A 43 5.45 -5.52 -37.54
N TYR A 44 5.26 -4.71 -36.49
CA TYR A 44 4.34 -3.57 -36.55
C TYR A 44 4.85 -2.45 -37.47
N VAL A 45 4.12 -2.23 -38.57
CA VAL A 45 4.28 -1.05 -39.43
C VAL A 45 3.08 -0.12 -39.25
N PHE A 46 3.36 1.15 -38.97
CA PHE A 46 2.34 2.18 -38.74
C PHE A 46 1.48 2.43 -39.99
N SER A 47 0.16 2.47 -39.80
CA SER A 47 -0.81 2.85 -40.84
C SER A 47 -1.62 4.06 -40.38
N TYR A 48 -2.06 4.89 -41.33
CA TYR A 48 -2.93 6.04 -41.02
C TYR A 48 -4.26 5.61 -40.37
N LYS A 49 -4.69 4.36 -40.61
CA LYS A 49 -5.89 3.78 -40.01
C LYS A 49 -5.75 3.53 -38.50
N ASP A 50 -4.52 3.53 -37.96
CA ASP A 50 -4.24 3.37 -36.54
C ASP A 50 -4.50 4.66 -35.73
N ILE A 51 -4.52 5.83 -36.40
CA ILE A 51 -4.64 7.14 -35.77
C ILE A 51 -5.86 7.25 -34.85
N PRO A 52 -7.09 6.85 -35.24
CA PRO A 52 -8.26 6.98 -34.37
C PRO A 52 -8.12 6.18 -33.07
N MET A 53 -7.55 4.97 -33.15
CA MET A 53 -7.35 4.11 -31.99
C MET A 53 -6.28 4.66 -31.05
N LEU A 54 -5.20 5.22 -31.59
CA LEU A 54 -4.15 5.88 -30.83
C LEU A 54 -4.66 7.14 -30.10
N VAL A 55 -5.50 7.95 -30.76
CA VAL A 55 -6.11 9.14 -30.16
C VAL A 55 -7.04 8.74 -29.00
N ILE A 56 -7.89 7.73 -29.20
CA ILE A 56 -8.77 7.21 -28.15
C ILE A 56 -7.95 6.67 -26.98
N GLY A 57 -6.91 5.87 -27.25
CA GLY A 57 -5.99 5.36 -26.24
C GLY A 57 -5.32 6.46 -25.42
N ALA A 58 -4.83 7.51 -26.09
CA ALA A 58 -4.21 8.67 -25.45
C ALA A 58 -5.20 9.44 -24.53
N LEU A 59 -6.43 9.65 -24.98
CA LEU A 59 -7.47 10.31 -24.16
C LEU A 59 -7.80 9.51 -22.89
N ILE A 60 -7.87 8.18 -23.00
CA ILE A 60 -8.11 7.30 -21.85
C ILE A 60 -6.94 7.33 -20.87
N ALA A 61 -5.71 7.30 -21.38
CA ALA A 61 -4.51 7.42 -20.56
C ALA A 61 -4.49 8.75 -19.79
N LEU A 62 -4.81 9.87 -20.45
CA LEU A 62 -4.93 11.18 -19.80
C LEU A 62 -6.02 11.18 -18.72
N TYR A 63 -7.18 10.57 -19.00
CA TYR A 63 -8.26 10.46 -18.03
C TYR A 63 -7.88 9.59 -16.81
N ALA A 64 -7.20 8.46 -17.02
CA ALA A 64 -6.68 7.62 -15.95
C ALA A 64 -5.69 8.39 -15.06
N THR A 65 -4.75 9.13 -15.69
CA THR A 65 -3.77 9.96 -14.99
C THR A 65 -4.46 11.06 -14.17
N TYR A 66 -5.50 11.69 -14.73
CA TYR A 66 -6.34 12.69 -14.05
C TYR A 66 -7.03 12.13 -12.80
N ILE A 67 -7.61 10.92 -12.87
CA ILE A 67 -8.20 10.24 -11.71
C ILE A 67 -7.15 10.03 -10.63
N VAL A 68 -5.98 9.49 -10.99
CA VAL A 68 -4.89 9.23 -10.05
C VAL A 68 -4.51 10.52 -9.32
N ILE A 69 -4.22 11.60 -10.05
CA ILE A 69 -3.84 12.90 -9.46
C ILE A 69 -4.89 13.41 -8.48
N ILE A 70 -6.18 13.28 -8.80
CA ILE A 70 -7.26 13.74 -7.91
C ILE A 70 -7.43 12.84 -6.70
N CYS A 71 -7.30 11.53 -6.85
CA CYS A 71 -7.30 10.60 -5.73
C CYS A 71 -6.17 10.93 -4.76
N PHE A 72 -4.95 11.12 -5.27
CA PHE A 72 -3.81 11.57 -4.48
C PHE A 72 -4.08 12.92 -3.82
N LYS A 73 -4.54 13.94 -4.55
CA LYS A 73 -4.88 15.24 -3.96
C LYS A 73 -5.93 15.11 -2.85
N ASN A 74 -6.98 14.30 -3.00
CA ASN A 74 -7.99 14.14 -1.94
C ASN A 74 -7.46 13.37 -0.72
N VAL A 75 -6.57 12.39 -0.92
CA VAL A 75 -5.93 11.65 0.17
C VAL A 75 -5.00 12.58 0.97
N PHE A 76 -4.19 13.38 0.28
CA PHE A 76 -3.19 14.26 0.90
C PHE A 76 -3.73 15.64 1.34
N SER A 77 -4.82 16.14 0.75
CA SER A 77 -5.43 17.43 1.10
C SER A 77 -6.29 17.41 2.37
N LYS A 78 -6.41 16.27 3.07
CA LYS A 78 -6.95 16.26 4.44
C LYS A 78 -5.89 16.84 5.39
N ASN A 79 -5.72 18.16 5.31
CA ASN A 79 -4.93 18.93 6.25
C ASN A 79 -5.41 18.65 7.67
N SER A 80 -4.43 18.42 8.53
CA SER A 80 -4.48 18.36 9.98
C SER A 80 -5.18 19.59 10.55
N ARG A 81 -6.51 19.56 10.64
CA ARG A 81 -7.17 20.31 11.71
C ARG A 81 -6.56 19.79 13.02
N GLU A 82 -6.02 20.66 13.86
CA GLU A 82 -5.59 20.32 15.21
C GLU A 82 -6.70 19.51 15.86
N LYS A 83 -6.49 18.19 15.94
CA LYS A 83 -7.50 17.30 16.45
C LYS A 83 -7.36 17.37 17.96
N ARG A 84 -8.27 18.12 18.61
CA ARG A 84 -8.42 18.10 20.07
C ARG A 84 -8.69 16.70 20.63
N TYR A 85 -9.08 15.75 19.78
CA TYR A 85 -9.44 14.38 20.14
C TYR A 85 -8.70 13.37 19.28
N SER A 86 -8.43 12.20 19.86
CA SER A 86 -7.78 11.09 19.19
C SER A 86 -8.57 10.65 17.96
N ARG A 87 -7.87 10.06 16.97
CA ARG A 87 -8.51 9.61 15.73
C ARG A 87 -9.58 8.55 16.03
N THR A 88 -10.78 8.76 15.52
CA THR A 88 -11.87 7.77 15.55
C THR A 88 -11.58 6.68 14.52
N ILE A 89 -10.85 5.65 14.93
CA ILE A 89 -10.58 4.45 14.13
C ILE A 89 -11.43 3.33 14.71
N SER A 90 -12.17 2.61 13.87
CA SER A 90 -12.89 1.43 14.32
C SER A 90 -11.88 0.32 14.67
N PRO A 91 -11.93 -0.29 15.86
CA PRO A 91 -11.03 -1.38 16.26
C PRO A 91 -10.99 -2.55 15.27
N TYR A 92 -12.05 -2.73 14.47
CA TYR A 92 -12.15 -3.75 13.43
C TYR A 92 -11.06 -3.66 12.35
N TRP A 93 -10.45 -2.49 12.12
CA TRP A 93 -9.28 -2.39 11.23
C TRP A 93 -8.08 -3.19 11.75
N GLY A 94 -8.06 -3.51 13.04
CA GLY A 94 -7.09 -4.43 13.63
C GLY A 94 -7.14 -5.84 13.02
N PHE A 95 -8.29 -6.29 12.52
CA PHE A 95 -8.40 -7.59 11.84
C PHE A 95 -7.63 -7.65 10.53
N CYS A 96 -7.34 -6.51 9.89
CA CYS A 96 -6.42 -6.47 8.76
C CYS A 96 -5.01 -6.95 9.13
N GLY A 97 -4.68 -7.02 10.43
CA GLY A 97 -3.47 -7.67 10.93
C GLY A 97 -3.35 -9.15 10.53
N MET A 98 -4.46 -9.84 10.31
CA MET A 98 -4.46 -11.24 9.87
C MET A 98 -3.85 -11.43 8.47
N PHE A 99 -3.82 -10.39 7.62
CA PHE A 99 -3.10 -10.47 6.35
C PHE A 99 -1.59 -10.70 6.53
N GLY A 100 -1.05 -10.46 7.73
CA GLY A 100 0.34 -10.80 8.05
C GLY A 100 0.65 -12.29 7.94
N PHE A 101 -0.35 -13.17 8.11
CA PHE A 101 -0.16 -14.61 7.95
C PHE A 101 0.13 -15.02 6.49
N LEU A 102 -0.23 -14.19 5.50
CA LEU A 102 0.17 -14.41 4.11
C LEU A 102 1.70 -14.41 3.94
N GLY A 103 2.43 -13.81 4.89
CA GLY A 103 3.89 -13.85 4.95
C GLY A 103 4.47 -15.26 5.01
N PHE A 104 3.76 -16.20 5.65
CA PHE A 104 4.18 -17.61 5.68
C PHE A 104 4.08 -18.29 4.31
N GLY A 105 3.24 -17.77 3.40
CA GLY A 105 3.20 -18.21 2.01
C GLY A 105 4.55 -18.04 1.31
N GLY A 106 5.41 -17.14 1.80
CA GLY A 106 6.77 -16.92 1.29
C GLY A 106 7.63 -18.17 1.28
N PHE A 107 7.49 -19.06 2.26
CA PHE A 107 8.24 -20.32 2.27
C PHE A 107 7.84 -21.25 1.11
N TRP A 108 6.55 -21.27 0.79
CA TRP A 108 6.02 -22.09 -0.30
C TRP A 108 6.35 -21.47 -1.67
N THR A 109 6.16 -20.16 -1.84
CA THR A 109 6.48 -19.46 -3.10
C THR A 109 7.97 -19.46 -3.39
N TYR A 110 8.81 -19.32 -2.36
CA TYR A 110 10.26 -19.42 -2.53
C TYR A 110 10.64 -20.84 -3.00
N TYR A 111 10.09 -21.89 -2.38
CA TYR A 111 10.37 -23.26 -2.77
C TYR A 111 9.92 -23.59 -4.21
N LYS A 112 8.80 -23.04 -4.68
CA LYS A 112 8.23 -23.33 -6.01
C LYS A 112 8.72 -22.42 -7.13
N PHE A 113 8.88 -21.13 -6.85
CA PHE A 113 9.10 -20.09 -7.85
C PHE A 113 10.35 -19.23 -7.57
N GLY A 114 11.03 -19.43 -6.44
CA GLY A 114 12.16 -18.59 -6.02
C GLY A 114 11.75 -17.18 -5.56
N GLU A 115 10.45 -16.94 -5.35
CA GLU A 115 9.93 -15.61 -5.03
C GLU A 115 9.90 -15.32 -3.53
N ILE A 116 10.53 -14.21 -3.14
CA ILE A 116 10.67 -13.78 -1.74
C ILE A 116 9.68 -12.68 -1.32
N PHE A 117 8.98 -12.05 -2.27
CA PHE A 117 8.09 -10.91 -1.98
C PHE A 117 7.01 -11.20 -0.93
N PRO A 118 6.45 -12.44 -0.80
CA PRO A 118 5.37 -12.65 0.15
C PRO A 118 5.82 -12.44 1.60
N PHE A 119 7.11 -12.57 1.93
CA PHE A 119 7.62 -12.28 3.28
C PHE A 119 7.39 -10.82 3.71
N ALA A 120 7.25 -9.88 2.77
CA ALA A 120 6.91 -8.49 3.09
C ALA A 120 5.52 -8.35 3.74
N PHE A 121 4.61 -9.32 3.53
CA PHE A 121 3.29 -9.29 4.15
C PHE A 121 3.35 -9.35 5.68
N PHE A 122 4.45 -9.81 6.29
CA PHE A 122 4.60 -9.75 7.74
C PHE A 122 4.46 -8.34 8.33
N ILE A 123 4.69 -7.27 7.54
CA ILE A 123 4.42 -5.88 7.93
C ILE A 123 2.96 -5.69 8.38
N PHE A 124 2.01 -6.41 7.78
CA PHE A 124 0.59 -6.30 8.11
C PHE A 124 0.29 -6.68 9.56
N PHE A 125 1.10 -7.49 10.23
CA PHE A 125 0.92 -7.73 11.67
C PHE A 125 0.93 -6.42 12.49
N GLY A 126 1.61 -5.38 12.00
CA GLY A 126 1.55 -4.05 12.59
C GLY A 126 0.14 -3.44 12.64
N PHE A 127 -0.79 -3.89 11.79
CA PHE A 127 -2.17 -3.39 11.80
C PHE A 127 -2.97 -3.87 13.01
N PHE A 128 -2.55 -4.92 13.73
CA PHE A 128 -3.12 -5.22 15.04
C PHE A 128 -3.01 -4.06 16.03
N SER A 129 -2.08 -3.12 15.79
CA SER A 129 -1.99 -1.85 16.53
C SER A 129 -3.30 -1.03 16.51
N PHE A 130 -4.08 -1.09 15.43
CA PHE A 130 -5.35 -0.37 15.29
C PHE A 130 -6.41 -0.85 16.27
N PHE A 131 -6.30 -2.07 16.81
CA PHE A 131 -7.18 -2.54 17.86
C PHE A 131 -7.02 -1.70 19.14
N PHE A 132 -5.79 -1.38 19.51
CA PHE A 132 -5.49 -0.54 20.68
C PHE A 132 -5.79 0.93 20.41
N GLU A 133 -5.42 1.43 19.22
CA GLU A 133 -5.75 2.80 18.80
C GLU A 133 -7.27 3.03 18.78
N GLY A 134 -8.04 2.07 18.28
CA GLY A 134 -9.49 2.14 18.29
C GLY A 134 -10.11 2.10 19.70
N LYS A 135 -9.47 1.43 20.67
CA LYS A 135 -9.88 1.48 22.09
C LYS A 135 -9.58 2.83 22.75
N LEU A 136 -8.63 3.58 22.23
CA LEU A 136 -8.30 4.95 22.66
C LEU A 136 -9.07 6.02 21.87
N SER A 137 -10.04 5.62 21.04
CA SER A 137 -10.85 6.56 20.27
C SER A 137 -11.66 7.48 21.18
N HIS A 138 -11.86 8.74 20.76
CA HIS A 138 -12.60 9.77 21.48
C HIS A 138 -11.98 10.30 22.79
N ILE A 139 -10.71 9.97 23.09
CA ILE A 139 -9.97 10.59 24.19
C ILE A 139 -9.50 11.99 23.75
N LEU A 140 -9.54 12.97 24.67
CA LEU A 140 -9.02 14.32 24.44
C LEU A 140 -7.48 14.22 24.35
N GLU A 141 -6.89 14.73 23.26
CA GLU A 141 -5.43 14.76 23.09
C GLU A 141 -4.83 15.91 23.92
N ASP A 142 -4.79 15.74 25.23
CA ASP A 142 -4.14 16.67 26.16
C ASP A 142 -2.61 16.55 26.11
N GLU A 143 -1.91 17.48 26.76
CA GLU A 143 -0.43 17.50 26.81
C GLU A 143 0.15 16.19 27.34
N LEU A 144 -0.49 15.60 28.36
CA LEU A 144 -0.11 14.31 28.93
C LEU A 144 -0.25 13.17 27.91
N PHE A 145 -1.34 13.13 27.13
CA PHE A 145 -1.54 12.12 26.10
C PHE A 145 -0.42 12.20 25.04
N GLN A 146 -0.01 13.41 24.65
CA GLN A 146 1.10 13.60 23.71
C GLN A 146 2.43 13.13 24.30
N GLU A 147 2.66 13.38 25.59
CA GLU A 147 3.85 12.87 26.28
C GLU A 147 3.87 11.34 26.34
N ASN A 148 2.75 10.72 26.74
CA ASN A 148 2.58 9.27 26.78
C ASN A 148 2.76 8.64 25.39
N LYS A 149 2.25 9.30 24.33
CA LYS A 149 2.44 8.88 22.94
C LYS A 149 3.90 8.94 22.52
N ARG A 150 4.61 10.03 22.81
CA ARG A 150 6.05 10.14 22.51
C ARG A 150 6.85 9.10 23.29
N LYS A 151 6.55 8.90 24.57
CA LYS A 151 7.18 7.89 25.42
C LYS A 151 6.97 6.47 24.88
N ALA A 152 5.74 6.13 24.52
CA ALA A 152 5.41 4.83 23.92
C ALA A 152 6.12 4.61 22.58
N GLN A 153 6.18 5.62 21.72
CA GLN A 153 6.92 5.57 20.46
C GLN A 153 8.43 5.40 20.68
N LEU A 154 9.02 6.15 21.61
CA LEU A 154 10.44 6.04 21.93
C LEU A 154 10.81 4.65 22.46
N GLU A 155 10.00 4.08 23.36
CA GLU A 155 10.25 2.73 23.87
C GLU A 155 10.07 1.67 22.77
N ALA A 156 9.04 1.80 21.92
CA ALA A 156 8.86 0.91 20.78
C ALA A 156 10.04 0.98 19.80
N TYR A 157 10.51 2.19 19.45
CA TYR A 157 11.67 2.37 18.59
C TYR A 157 12.96 1.86 19.23
N LYS A 158 13.20 2.08 20.53
CA LYS A 158 14.37 1.52 21.23
C LYS A 158 14.41 0.00 21.12
N ILE A 159 13.27 -0.67 21.32
CA ILE A 159 13.18 -2.13 21.19
C ILE A 159 13.41 -2.55 19.73
N GLY A 160 12.78 -1.86 18.77
CA GLY A 160 12.97 -2.10 17.35
C GLY A 160 14.43 -1.95 16.90
N PHE A 161 15.10 -0.87 17.30
CA PHE A 161 16.52 -0.62 16.98
C PHE A 161 17.45 -1.64 17.63
N LYS A 162 17.18 -2.08 18.87
CA LYS A 162 17.95 -3.17 19.50
C LYS A 162 17.85 -4.47 18.71
N LEU A 163 16.64 -4.85 18.29
CA LEU A 163 16.45 -6.05 17.45
C LEU A 163 17.09 -5.91 16.08
N LEU A 164 16.96 -4.73 15.45
CA LEU A 164 17.58 -4.45 14.16
C LEU A 164 19.11 -4.52 14.26
N PHE A 165 19.69 -3.99 15.33
CA PHE A 165 21.12 -4.11 15.61
C PHE A 165 21.56 -5.58 15.71
N VAL A 166 20.82 -6.42 16.44
CA VAL A 166 21.08 -7.86 16.54
C VAL A 166 21.02 -8.51 15.16
N VAL A 167 20.00 -8.22 14.35
CA VAL A 167 19.86 -8.76 12.99
C VAL A 167 21.07 -8.39 12.12
N ILE A 168 21.46 -7.12 12.08
CA ILE A 168 22.64 -6.68 11.31
C ILE A 168 23.90 -7.40 11.79
N TRP A 169 24.07 -7.56 13.10
CA TRP A 169 25.25 -8.21 13.65
C TRP A 169 25.32 -9.70 13.29
N LEU A 170 24.19 -10.41 13.33
CA LEU A 170 24.10 -11.80 12.86
C LEU A 170 24.47 -11.93 11.37
N MET A 171 24.09 -10.95 10.55
CA MET A 171 24.48 -10.89 9.14
C MET A 171 25.98 -10.64 8.97
N ALA A 172 26.56 -9.73 9.76
CA ALA A 172 27.97 -9.39 9.69
C ALA A 172 28.89 -10.57 10.09
N ILE A 173 28.44 -11.44 11.00
CA ILE A 173 29.17 -12.67 11.39
C ILE A 173 29.19 -13.71 10.24
N GLY A 174 28.38 -13.52 9.20
CA GLY A 174 28.38 -14.39 8.04
C GLY A 174 27.57 -15.66 8.22
N MET A 175 26.55 -15.67 9.09
CA MET A 175 25.63 -16.80 9.27
C MET A 175 25.03 -17.32 7.95
N PHE A 176 24.95 -16.47 6.92
CA PHE A 176 24.47 -16.81 5.58
C PHE A 176 25.45 -16.44 4.45
N SER A 177 26.75 -16.30 4.74
CA SER A 177 27.77 -15.85 3.76
C SER A 177 27.90 -16.76 2.54
N ARG A 178 27.48 -18.02 2.65
CA ARG A 178 27.53 -19.00 1.56
C ARG A 178 26.42 -18.82 0.51
N ASN A 179 25.28 -18.23 0.86
CA ASN A 179 24.17 -18.04 -0.07
C ASN A 179 23.48 -16.68 0.14
N VAL A 180 23.64 -15.79 -0.85
CA VAL A 180 23.08 -14.43 -0.84
C VAL A 180 21.54 -14.44 -0.76
N GLU A 181 20.88 -15.44 -1.32
CA GLU A 181 19.41 -15.57 -1.27
C GLU A 181 18.88 -15.77 0.15
N TRP A 182 19.48 -16.68 0.92
CA TRP A 182 19.09 -16.94 2.31
C TRP A 182 19.32 -15.71 3.20
N CYS A 183 20.38 -14.96 2.91
CA CYS A 183 20.66 -13.66 3.51
C CYS A 183 19.52 -12.67 3.23
N ALA A 184 19.09 -12.53 1.98
CA ALA A 184 17.99 -11.65 1.58
C ALA A 184 16.65 -12.06 2.22
N ILE A 185 16.34 -13.36 2.26
CA ILE A 185 15.12 -13.90 2.88
C ILE A 185 15.09 -13.57 4.37
N PHE A 186 16.18 -13.89 5.09
CA PHE A 186 16.28 -13.63 6.52
C PHE A 186 16.12 -12.14 6.81
N MET A 187 16.84 -11.28 6.08
CA MET A 187 16.73 -9.83 6.22
C MET A 187 15.31 -9.33 5.96
N LEU A 188 14.67 -9.78 4.88
CA LEU A 188 13.32 -9.36 4.53
C LEU A 188 12.30 -9.76 5.60
N ILE A 189 12.37 -10.99 6.11
CA ILE A 189 11.52 -11.48 7.20
C ILE A 189 11.77 -10.67 8.47
N SER A 190 13.03 -10.55 8.90
CA SER A 190 13.40 -9.86 10.13
C SER A 190 13.00 -8.39 10.12
N VAL A 191 13.31 -7.66 9.04
CA VAL A 191 12.95 -6.24 8.93
C VAL A 191 11.43 -6.05 8.91
N SER A 192 10.71 -6.89 8.16
CA SER A 192 9.24 -6.83 8.09
C SER A 192 8.59 -7.08 9.45
N LEU A 193 9.07 -8.09 10.20
CA LEU A 193 8.58 -8.40 11.54
C LEU A 193 8.96 -7.34 12.57
N ILE A 194 10.18 -6.80 12.53
CA ILE A 194 10.60 -5.70 13.42
C ILE A 194 9.74 -4.48 13.17
N TYR A 195 9.49 -4.12 11.92
CA TYR A 195 8.65 -2.98 11.58
C TYR A 195 7.22 -3.17 12.08
N ALA A 196 6.63 -4.35 11.84
CA ALA A 196 5.32 -4.72 12.38
C ALA A 196 5.27 -4.64 13.91
N LEU A 197 6.30 -5.15 14.59
CA LEU A 197 6.41 -5.12 16.05
C LEU A 197 6.46 -3.69 16.59
N VAL A 198 7.26 -2.81 15.96
CA VAL A 198 7.36 -1.39 16.38
C VAL A 198 6.01 -0.69 16.27
N LEU A 199 5.30 -0.87 15.13
CA LEU A 199 3.96 -0.31 14.96
C LEU A 199 2.98 -0.84 16.01
N PHE A 200 2.96 -2.16 16.22
CA PHE A 200 2.16 -2.79 17.25
C PHE A 200 2.43 -2.25 18.65
N LEU A 201 3.71 -2.21 19.03
CA LEU A 201 4.14 -1.86 20.37
C LEU A 201 3.90 -0.38 20.68
N SER A 202 4.03 0.51 19.71
CA SER A 202 3.79 1.95 19.88
C SER A 202 2.37 2.24 20.38
N ASN A 203 1.36 1.66 19.76
CA ASN A 203 -0.05 1.84 20.15
C ASN A 203 -0.43 0.99 21.38
N TYR A 204 0.17 -0.19 21.54
CA TYR A 204 -0.05 -1.03 22.73
C TYR A 204 0.47 -0.36 24.01
N LEU A 205 1.69 0.17 23.98
CA LEU A 205 2.28 0.85 25.13
C LEU A 205 1.53 2.13 25.46
N LEU A 206 1.12 2.90 24.44
CA LEU A 206 0.26 4.06 24.64
C LEU A 206 -1.03 3.68 25.37
N TYR A 207 -1.73 2.64 24.89
CA TYR A 207 -2.94 2.15 25.55
C TYR A 207 -2.70 1.70 26.99
N ARG A 208 -1.51 1.14 27.28
CA ARG A 208 -1.15 0.73 28.64
C ARG A 208 -0.85 1.91 29.55
N TYR A 209 -0.20 2.96 29.05
CA TYR A 209 0.10 4.16 29.84
C TYR A 209 -1.19 4.91 30.19
N GLU A 210 -2.07 5.10 29.22
CA GLU A 210 -3.39 5.75 29.42
C GLU A 210 -4.34 4.98 30.35
N LYS A 211 -4.11 3.69 30.59
CA LYS A 211 -4.93 2.88 31.51
C LYS A 211 -4.30 2.62 32.88
N ARG A 212 -3.03 2.96 33.06
CA ARG A 212 -2.30 2.73 34.33
C ARG A 212 -2.16 3.99 35.17
N GLU A 213 -2.43 5.15 34.58
CA GLU A 213 -2.65 6.44 35.25
C GLU A 213 -4.16 6.67 35.36
#